data_AF-M5BLJ0-F1
#
_entry.id   AF-M5BLJ0-F1
#
_cell.length_a   1.000
_cell.length_b   1.000
_cell.length_c   1.000
_cell.angle_alpha   90.00
_cell.angle_beta   90.00
_cell.angle_gamma   90.00
#
_symmetry.space_group_name_H-M   'P 1'
#
loop_
_entity.id
_entity.type
_entity.pdbx_description
1 polymer ?
#
loop_
_entity_poly.entity_id
_entity_poly.type
_entity_poly.pdbx_seq_one_letter_code
_entity_poly.pdbx_strand_id
1 'polypeptide(L)'
;MADSVKVLVVGSAFGSIASLFEKVSAIDKKHGKFSVLLCTGDFFSGPVSPEGTPDEVSLLLDGKITVPMTTYVTQGEYKLPPKVLAKVAETGGEICPNVIYIGKAGVMNITDKIRVGCLGGILDIEKFIETTEDPTSPYINQATIKAFNNHPLLATPDDNSLASAKAASSGIAASYVDILITHFWPPSVARLSSNISPVLNASGKPLDPTAWSAPPLDALTLGCKPRYHFASAGGSPSSFFWEREPSVWREWSAARSWR
;
A
#
# COMPACT_ATOMS: atom_id res chain seq x y z
N MET A 1 23.81 18.95 -1.03
CA MET A 1 22.88 18.25 -1.94
C MET A 1 22.16 17.22 -1.10
N ALA A 2 20.82 17.22 -1.06
CA ALA A 2 20.09 16.25 -0.27
C ALA A 2 20.15 14.89 -1.00
N ASP A 3 20.58 13.84 -0.31
CA ASP A 3 20.61 12.49 -0.91
C ASP A 3 19.21 12.08 -1.38
N SER A 4 19.15 11.57 -2.62
CA SER A 4 17.93 11.07 -3.24
C SER A 4 17.53 9.74 -2.61
N VAL A 5 16.29 9.62 -2.14
CA VAL A 5 15.76 8.38 -1.59
C VAL A 5 15.26 7.47 -2.72
N LYS A 6 15.78 6.24 -2.78
CA LYS A 6 15.34 5.21 -3.73
C LYS A 6 14.37 4.26 -3.04
N VAL A 7 13.15 4.16 -3.55
CA VAL A 7 12.09 3.27 -3.03
C VAL A 7 11.82 2.19 -4.07
N LEU A 8 11.83 0.92 -3.66
CA LEU A 8 11.40 -0.19 -4.50
C LEU A 8 9.95 -0.55 -4.15
N VAL A 9 9.09 -0.67 -5.15
CA VAL A 9 7.68 -1.06 -4.96
C VAL A 9 7.42 -2.34 -5.73
N VAL A 10 6.79 -3.31 -5.07
CA VAL A 10 6.42 -4.60 -5.65
C VAL A 10 4.96 -4.93 -5.38
N GLY A 11 4.37 -5.69 -6.29
CA GLY A 11 3.03 -6.23 -6.15
C GLY A 11 2.92 -7.31 -5.07
N SER A 12 1.83 -8.08 -5.14
CA SER A 12 1.55 -9.19 -4.24
C SER A 12 2.56 -10.33 -4.37
N ALA A 13 3.02 -10.86 -3.23
CA ALA A 13 3.91 -12.02 -3.19
C ALA A 13 3.15 -13.35 -3.16
N PHE A 14 1.88 -13.32 -2.74
CA PHE A 14 1.01 -14.49 -2.58
C PHE A 14 1.66 -15.64 -1.80
N GLY A 15 2.44 -15.31 -0.77
CA GLY A 15 3.16 -16.28 0.06
C GLY A 15 4.49 -16.78 -0.51
N SER A 16 4.88 -16.38 -1.73
CA SER A 16 6.19 -16.70 -2.33
C SER A 16 7.29 -15.72 -1.88
N ILE A 17 7.50 -15.65 -0.57
CA ILE A 17 8.33 -14.65 0.12
C ILE A 17 9.81 -14.81 -0.21
N ALA A 18 10.33 -16.04 -0.17
CA ALA A 18 11.74 -16.34 -0.46
C ALA A 18 12.08 -15.94 -1.90
N SER A 19 11.25 -16.35 -2.87
CA SER A 19 11.43 -16.00 -4.29
C SER A 19 11.36 -14.49 -4.52
N LEU A 20 10.43 -13.80 -3.83
CA LEU A 20 10.35 -12.34 -3.89
C LEU A 20 11.64 -11.69 -3.41
N PHE A 21 12.16 -12.10 -2.24
CA PHE A 21 13.37 -11.51 -1.66
C PHE A 21 14.64 -11.82 -2.44
N GLU A 22 14.74 -12.98 -3.09
CA GLU A 22 15.83 -13.26 -4.04
C GLU A 22 15.81 -12.28 -5.23
N LYS A 23 14.63 -12.04 -5.81
CA LYS A 23 14.44 -11.08 -6.91
C LYS A 23 14.75 -9.65 -6.47
N VAL A 24 14.26 -9.26 -5.30
CA VAL A 24 14.55 -7.94 -4.70
C VAL A 24 16.05 -7.77 -4.50
N SER A 25 16.75 -8.79 -3.99
CA SER A 25 18.21 -8.76 -3.81
C SER A 25 18.94 -8.58 -5.14
N ALA A 26 18.49 -9.25 -6.20
CA ALA A 26 19.07 -9.10 -7.53
C ALA A 26 18.83 -7.69 -8.12
N ILE A 27 17.62 -7.15 -7.93
CA ILE A 27 17.26 -5.79 -8.36
C ILE A 27 18.07 -4.74 -7.61
N ASP A 28 18.22 -4.89 -6.29
CA ASP A 28 19.00 -3.97 -5.46
C ASP A 28 20.48 -3.95 -5.87
N LYS A 29 21.08 -5.12 -6.12
CA LYS A 29 22.45 -5.21 -6.63
C LYS A 29 22.63 -4.50 -7.98
N LYS A 30 21.61 -4.50 -8.84
CA LYS A 30 21.70 -3.97 -10.22
C LYS A 30 21.30 -2.49 -10.33
N HIS A 31 20.32 -2.05 -9.56
CA HIS A 31 19.67 -0.74 -9.72
C HIS A 31 19.66 0.10 -8.42
N GLY A 32 20.06 -0.50 -7.29
CA GLY A 32 20.06 0.11 -5.98
C GLY A 32 21.25 1.06 -5.72
N LYS A 33 21.63 1.27 -4.46
CA LYS A 33 21.00 0.72 -3.24
C LYS A 33 19.63 1.37 -2.98
N PHE A 34 18.58 0.57 -2.82
CA PHE A 34 17.26 1.02 -2.39
C PHE A 34 17.25 1.19 -0.87
N SER A 35 16.52 2.19 -0.39
CA SER A 35 16.37 2.45 1.03
C SER A 35 15.35 1.52 1.67
N VAL A 36 14.26 1.23 0.96
CA VAL A 36 13.10 0.47 1.48
C VAL A 36 12.38 -0.26 0.35
N LEU A 37 11.70 -1.35 0.71
CA LEU A 37 10.78 -2.12 -0.13
C LEU A 37 9.33 -1.89 0.34
N LEU A 38 8.42 -1.56 -0.58
CA LEU A 38 6.98 -1.46 -0.32
C LEU A 38 6.25 -2.57 -1.08
N CYS A 39 5.54 -3.43 -0.37
CA CYS A 39 4.71 -4.49 -0.93
C CYS A 39 3.23 -4.10 -0.85
N THR A 40 2.56 -4.00 -2.00
CA THR A 40 1.22 -3.40 -2.13
C THR A 40 0.04 -4.30 -1.75
N GLY A 41 0.25 -5.34 -0.93
CA GLY A 41 -0.81 -6.28 -0.52
C GLY A 41 -0.41 -7.75 -0.63
N ASP A 42 -1.24 -8.64 -0.09
CA ASP A 42 -1.20 -10.10 -0.24
C ASP A 42 0.20 -10.71 -0.17
N PHE A 43 0.97 -10.29 0.82
CA PHE A 43 2.35 -10.72 0.98
C PHE A 43 2.44 -12.16 1.51
N PHE A 44 1.57 -12.53 2.46
CA PHE A 44 1.64 -13.82 3.17
C PHE A 44 0.70 -14.91 2.63
N SER A 45 -0.36 -14.51 1.92
CA SER A 45 -1.47 -15.38 1.55
C SER A 45 -1.87 -15.13 0.10
N GLY A 46 -2.40 -16.16 -0.57
CA GLY A 46 -2.84 -16.11 -1.96
C GLY A 46 -4.02 -17.04 -2.24
N PRO A 47 -4.52 -17.08 -3.49
CA PRO A 47 -5.74 -17.80 -3.87
C PRO A 47 -5.63 -19.32 -3.65
N VAL A 48 -4.48 -19.93 -3.94
CA VAL A 48 -4.22 -21.36 -3.74
C VAL A 48 -2.74 -21.56 -3.44
N SER A 49 -2.44 -22.17 -2.28
CA SER A 49 -1.11 -22.75 -2.03
C SER A 49 -1.12 -24.20 -2.52
N PRO A 50 -0.25 -24.59 -3.46
CA PRO A 50 -0.15 -25.98 -3.89
C PRO A 50 0.10 -26.92 -2.70
N GLU A 51 -0.46 -28.13 -2.73
CA GLU A 51 -0.17 -29.13 -1.70
C GLU A 51 1.34 -29.42 -1.64
N GLY A 52 1.89 -29.45 -0.43
CA GLY A 52 3.32 -29.67 -0.19
C GLY A 52 4.20 -28.41 -0.29
N THR A 53 3.64 -27.22 -0.53
CA THR A 53 4.44 -26.00 -0.39
C THR A 53 4.86 -25.78 1.06
N PRO A 54 6.13 -25.42 1.30
CA PRO A 54 6.59 -25.09 2.64
C PRO A 54 5.81 -23.89 3.20
N ASP A 55 5.57 -23.92 4.52
CA ASP A 55 5.00 -22.78 5.24
C ASP A 55 6.04 -21.65 5.32
N GLU A 56 6.14 -20.87 4.24
CA GLU A 56 7.08 -19.75 4.12
C GLU A 56 6.88 -18.70 5.22
N VAL A 57 5.66 -18.55 5.73
CA VAL A 57 5.36 -17.67 6.85
C VAL A 57 6.10 -18.14 8.10
N SER A 58 6.06 -19.44 8.41
CA SER A 58 6.86 -19.99 9.51
C SER A 58 8.35 -19.87 9.26
N LEU A 59 8.83 -20.13 8.04
CA LEU A 59 10.25 -19.97 7.71
C LEU A 59 10.72 -18.53 7.87
N LEU A 60 9.89 -17.54 7.52
CA LEU A 60 10.18 -16.13 7.73
C LEU A 60 10.25 -15.79 9.22
N LEU A 61 9.26 -16.22 10.01
CA LEU A 61 9.21 -15.96 11.45
C LEU A 61 10.34 -16.66 12.21
N ASP A 62 10.78 -17.83 11.75
CA ASP A 62 11.93 -18.58 12.28
C ASP A 62 13.28 -17.97 11.85
N GLY A 63 13.30 -16.92 11.01
CA GLY A 63 14.51 -16.31 10.49
C GLY A 63 15.26 -17.14 9.44
N LYS A 64 14.61 -18.15 8.86
CA LYS A 64 15.19 -19.01 7.80
C LYS A 64 15.12 -18.36 6.41
N ILE A 65 14.24 -17.37 6.24
CA ILE A 65 14.21 -16.52 5.04
C ILE A 65 14.97 -15.22 5.34
N THR A 66 15.99 -14.92 4.55
CA THR A 66 16.76 -13.68 4.70
C THR A 66 15.99 -12.50 4.10
N VAL A 67 15.77 -11.48 4.91
CA VAL A 67 15.13 -10.22 4.50
C VAL A 67 16.21 -9.25 3.98
N PRO A 68 16.19 -8.86 2.70
CA PRO A 68 17.31 -8.12 2.09
C PRO A 68 17.36 -6.63 2.46
N MET A 69 16.21 -6.04 2.82
CA MET A 69 16.07 -4.65 3.24
C MET A 69 14.78 -4.45 4.04
N THR A 70 14.65 -3.30 4.70
CA THR A 70 13.41 -2.91 5.38
C THR A 70 12.23 -2.94 4.41
N THR A 71 11.27 -3.81 4.72
CA THR A 71 10.13 -4.17 3.89
C THR A 71 8.85 -3.81 4.61
N TYR A 72 8.04 -2.96 3.99
CA TYR A 72 6.72 -2.60 4.49
C TYR A 72 5.66 -3.33 3.68
N VAL A 73 4.73 -3.98 4.39
CA VAL A 73 3.65 -4.77 3.81
C VAL A 73 2.30 -4.21 4.24
N THR A 74 1.33 -4.19 3.32
CA THR A 74 -0.03 -3.70 3.56
C THR A 74 -1.06 -4.82 3.47
N GLN A 75 -2.28 -4.58 3.96
CA GLN A 75 -3.41 -5.50 3.76
C GLN A 75 -3.77 -5.60 2.26
N GLY A 76 -4.01 -6.82 1.76
CA GLY A 76 -4.57 -7.06 0.43
C GLY A 76 -5.96 -7.67 0.52
N GLU A 77 -6.32 -8.50 -0.45
CA GLU A 77 -7.56 -9.30 -0.47
C GLU A 77 -7.57 -10.40 0.59
N TYR A 78 -6.44 -11.05 0.81
CA TYR A 78 -6.37 -12.24 1.66
C TYR A 78 -6.12 -11.88 3.12
N LYS A 79 -6.81 -12.60 4.01
CA LYS A 79 -6.59 -12.49 5.46
C LYS A 79 -5.14 -12.82 5.82
N LEU A 80 -4.63 -12.08 6.79
CA LEU A 80 -3.33 -12.39 7.38
C LEU A 80 -3.39 -13.74 8.12
N PRO A 81 -2.34 -14.57 8.01
CA PRO A 81 -2.26 -15.80 8.79
C PRO A 81 -2.33 -15.53 10.30
N PRO A 82 -2.95 -16.41 11.12
CA PRO A 82 -3.06 -16.20 12.56
C PRO A 82 -1.73 -15.95 13.28
N LYS A 83 -0.65 -16.61 12.84
CA LYS A 83 0.71 -16.39 13.36
C LYS A 83 1.21 -14.96 13.13
N VAL A 84 0.89 -14.38 11.98
CA VAL A 84 1.24 -13.00 11.63
C VAL A 84 0.40 -12.02 12.45
N LEU A 85 -0.91 -12.25 12.58
CA LEU A 85 -1.79 -11.42 13.41
C LEU A 85 -1.34 -11.39 14.87
N ALA A 86 -0.94 -12.54 15.43
CA ALA A 86 -0.41 -12.61 16.78
C ALA A 86 0.87 -11.76 16.93
N LYS A 87 1.79 -11.84 15.96
CA LYS A 87 3.01 -11.02 15.98
C LYS A 87 2.74 -9.52 15.85
N VAL A 88 1.86 -9.12 14.93
CA VAL A 88 1.45 -7.72 14.76
C VAL A 88 0.85 -7.16 16.05
N ALA A 89 -0.01 -7.93 16.74
CA ALA A 89 -0.62 -7.53 18.00
C ALA A 89 0.40 -7.41 19.15
N GLU A 90 1.42 -8.28 19.17
CA GLU A 90 2.48 -8.29 20.20
C GLU A 90 3.47 -7.12 20.03
N THR A 91 3.88 -6.82 18.80
CA THR A 91 4.98 -5.89 18.50
C THR A 91 4.51 -4.51 18.04
N GLY A 92 3.22 -4.32 17.81
CA GLY A 92 2.68 -3.08 17.24
C GLY A 92 2.95 -2.92 15.74
N GLY A 93 3.21 -4.02 15.02
CA GLY A 93 3.30 -4.03 13.55
C GLY A 93 4.55 -4.70 12.98
N GLU A 94 5.61 -4.90 13.76
CA GLU A 94 6.81 -5.60 13.29
C GLU A 94 6.61 -7.13 13.32
N ILE A 95 6.62 -7.76 12.15
CA ILE A 95 6.32 -9.20 12.02
C ILE A 95 7.58 -10.02 12.33
N CYS A 96 8.72 -9.59 11.78
CA CYS A 96 10.06 -10.10 12.05
C CYS A 96 11.07 -8.98 11.72
N PRO A 97 12.36 -9.12 12.06
CA PRO A 97 13.34 -8.08 11.78
C PRO A 97 13.30 -7.63 10.31
N ASN A 98 13.10 -6.32 10.10
CA ASN A 98 12.97 -5.68 8.79
C ASN A 98 11.68 -5.96 8.00
N VAL A 99 10.66 -6.64 8.55
CA VAL A 99 9.34 -6.78 7.91
C VAL A 99 8.27 -6.15 8.80
N ILE A 100 7.71 -5.04 8.33
CA ILE A 100 6.76 -4.22 9.08
C ILE A 100 5.42 -4.19 8.36
N TYR A 101 4.35 -4.53 9.08
CA TYR A 101 2.99 -4.37 8.62
C TYR A 101 2.49 -2.95 8.92
N ILE A 102 2.12 -2.20 7.88
CA ILE A 102 1.62 -0.83 8.03
C ILE A 102 0.17 -0.81 8.53
N GLY A 103 -0.57 -1.91 8.33
CA GLY A 103 -1.99 -1.99 8.67
C GLY A 103 -2.91 -1.99 7.46
N LYS A 104 -4.21 -1.95 7.76
CA LYS A 104 -5.29 -1.79 6.78
C LYS A 104 -5.45 -0.33 6.36
N ALA A 105 -5.42 0.60 7.31
CA ALA A 105 -5.40 2.04 7.06
C ALA A 105 -4.34 2.69 7.93
N GLY A 106 -3.47 3.51 7.33
CA GLY A 106 -2.39 4.14 8.07
C GLY A 106 -1.62 5.15 7.24
N VAL A 107 -0.90 6.04 7.93
CA VAL A 107 0.03 6.96 7.31
C VAL A 107 1.31 6.96 8.15
N MET A 108 2.46 6.89 7.51
CA MET A 108 3.74 6.89 8.20
C MET A 108 4.82 7.58 7.39
N ASN A 109 5.83 8.10 8.09
CA ASN A 109 7.06 8.55 7.46
C ASN A 109 8.01 7.36 7.36
N ILE A 110 8.39 6.99 6.13
CA ILE A 110 9.31 5.87 5.90
C ILE A 110 10.77 6.37 5.85
N THR A 111 10.95 7.64 5.51
CA THR A 111 12.21 8.38 5.64
C THR A 111 11.92 9.77 6.20
N ASP A 112 12.97 10.56 6.43
CA ASP A 112 12.88 11.97 6.79
C ASP A 112 12.13 12.84 5.76
N LYS A 113 11.96 12.34 4.53
CA LYS A 113 11.43 13.10 3.39
C LYS A 113 10.19 12.50 2.72
N ILE A 114 9.90 11.21 2.96
CA ILE A 114 8.83 10.50 2.27
C ILE A 114 7.77 10.08 3.27
N ARG A 115 6.55 10.58 3.05
CA ARG A 115 5.35 10.09 3.73
C ARG A 115 4.59 9.11 2.84
N VAL A 116 4.23 7.97 3.42
CA VAL A 116 3.45 6.93 2.77
C VAL A 116 2.11 6.79 3.47
N GLY A 117 1.04 6.78 2.69
CA GLY A 117 -0.30 6.42 3.13
C GLY A 117 -0.64 5.04 2.58
N CYS A 118 -1.25 4.19 3.39
CA CYS A 118 -1.81 2.93 2.95
C CYS A 118 -3.30 2.83 3.24
N LEU A 119 -4.04 2.29 2.28
CA LEU A 119 -5.39 1.79 2.46
C LEU A 119 -5.52 0.45 1.74
N GLY A 120 -5.17 -0.61 2.48
CA GLY A 120 -5.25 -1.99 2.04
C GLY A 120 -6.64 -2.59 2.25
N GLY A 121 -6.93 -3.67 1.55
CA GLY A 121 -8.19 -4.38 1.65
C GLY A 121 -9.12 -4.26 0.44
N ILE A 122 -10.23 -5.00 0.52
CA ILE A 122 -11.24 -5.11 -0.53
C ILE A 122 -12.55 -4.45 -0.10
N LEU A 123 -13.26 -3.88 -1.07
CA LEU A 123 -14.60 -3.34 -0.92
C LEU A 123 -15.65 -4.45 -1.07
N ASP A 124 -16.47 -4.59 -0.05
CA ASP A 124 -17.74 -5.30 -0.10
C ASP A 124 -18.82 -4.31 0.36
N ILE A 125 -19.91 -4.18 -0.40
CA ILE A 125 -20.90 -3.11 -0.19
C ILE A 125 -21.60 -3.27 1.16
N GLU A 126 -21.93 -4.50 1.55
CA GLU A 126 -22.64 -4.76 2.80
C GLU A 126 -21.74 -4.46 4.00
N LYS A 127 -20.48 -4.89 3.92
CA LYS A 127 -19.48 -4.63 4.97
C LYS A 127 -19.04 -3.17 5.02
N PHE A 128 -19.15 -2.44 3.91
CA PHE A 128 -18.75 -1.03 3.88
C PHE A 128 -19.63 -0.15 4.76
N ILE A 129 -20.91 -0.52 4.94
CA ILE A 129 -21.88 0.22 5.77
C ILE A 129 -21.52 0.13 7.26
N GLU A 130 -20.73 -0.87 7.66
CA GLU A 130 -20.28 -1.03 9.04
C GLU A 130 -19.40 0.14 9.49
N THR A 131 -19.62 0.58 10.73
CA THR A 131 -18.92 1.72 11.34
C THR A 131 -17.92 1.30 12.41
N THR A 132 -17.78 0.00 12.64
CA THR A 132 -16.79 -0.60 13.55
C THR A 132 -15.64 -1.19 12.76
N GLU A 133 -14.41 -0.91 13.16
CA GLU A 133 -13.25 -1.50 12.49
C GLU A 133 -12.99 -2.93 13.00
N ASP A 134 -12.94 -3.89 12.08
CA ASP A 134 -12.37 -5.21 12.33
C ASP A 134 -10.94 -5.26 11.75
N PRO A 135 -9.90 -5.35 12.59
CA PRO A 135 -8.51 -5.40 12.15
C PRO A 135 -8.11 -6.76 11.53
N THR A 136 -8.91 -7.81 11.73
CA THR A 136 -8.67 -9.15 11.19
C THR A 136 -9.33 -9.37 9.82
N SER A 137 -10.24 -8.48 9.47
CA SER A 137 -10.99 -8.49 8.23
C SER A 137 -10.25 -7.73 7.12
N PRO A 138 -10.18 -8.28 5.89
CA PRO A 138 -9.58 -7.60 4.75
C PRO A 138 -10.55 -6.54 4.18
N TYR A 139 -11.77 -6.42 4.70
CA TYR A 139 -12.77 -5.53 4.13
C TYR A 139 -12.55 -4.09 4.60
N ILE A 140 -12.58 -3.15 3.65
CA ILE A 140 -12.62 -1.73 3.94
C ILE A 140 -14.06 -1.32 4.30
N ASN A 141 -14.18 -0.40 5.25
CA ASN A 141 -15.46 0.16 5.67
C ASN A 141 -15.35 1.65 6.03
N GLN A 142 -16.45 2.27 6.45
CA GLN A 142 -16.47 3.70 6.80
C GLN A 142 -15.47 4.04 7.91
N ALA A 143 -15.30 3.18 8.91
CA ALA A 143 -14.33 3.37 9.97
C ALA A 143 -12.89 3.40 9.43
N THR A 144 -12.59 2.51 8.49
CA THR A 144 -11.28 2.39 7.83
C THR A 144 -10.93 3.68 7.07
N ILE A 145 -11.87 4.20 6.28
CA ILE A 145 -11.70 5.47 5.53
C ILE A 145 -11.51 6.65 6.49
N LYS A 146 -12.32 6.70 7.56
CA LYS A 146 -12.25 7.75 8.57
C LYS A 146 -10.92 7.72 9.33
N ALA A 147 -10.42 6.54 9.69
CA ALA A 147 -9.14 6.37 10.36
C ALA A 147 -7.98 6.89 9.51
N PHE A 148 -7.99 6.62 8.20
CA PHE A 148 -7.00 7.16 7.26
C PHE A 148 -7.08 8.68 7.18
N ASN A 149 -8.25 9.24 6.89
CA ASN A 149 -8.41 10.69 6.68
C ASN A 149 -8.10 11.51 7.93
N ASN A 150 -8.40 10.97 9.11
CA ASN A 150 -8.14 11.64 10.40
C ASN A 150 -6.76 11.31 10.97
N HIS A 151 -5.88 10.66 10.19
CA HIS A 151 -4.57 10.28 10.70
C HIS A 151 -3.78 11.53 11.10
N PRO A 152 -3.12 11.56 12.28
CA PRO A 152 -2.44 12.76 12.79
C PRO A 152 -1.40 13.35 11.83
N LEU A 153 -0.73 12.52 11.04
CA LEU A 153 0.25 12.96 10.04
C LEU A 153 -0.38 13.66 8.82
N LEU A 154 -1.70 13.59 8.63
CA LEU A 154 -2.42 14.34 7.59
C LEU A 154 -3.09 15.61 8.14
N ALA A 155 -2.99 15.87 9.44
CA ALA A 155 -3.55 17.08 10.03
C ALA A 155 -2.91 18.34 9.40
N THR A 156 -3.73 19.34 9.10
CA THR A 156 -3.22 20.65 8.68
C THR A 156 -2.63 21.39 9.90
N PRO A 157 -1.67 22.31 9.69
CA PRO A 157 -1.04 23.06 10.79
C PRO A 157 -1.96 24.02 11.56
N ASP A 158 -3.27 24.02 11.32
CA ASP A 158 -4.14 25.16 11.61
C ASP A 158 -4.85 25.11 12.97
N ASP A 159 -4.50 24.15 13.84
CA ASP A 159 -5.05 24.08 15.19
C ASP A 159 -3.94 23.85 16.21
N ASN A 160 -4.09 24.37 17.44
CA ASN A 160 -3.27 24.02 18.61
C ASN A 160 -3.55 22.57 19.09
N SER A 161 -3.71 21.63 18.15
CA SER A 161 -4.01 20.25 18.41
C SER A 161 -2.73 19.43 18.59
N LEU A 162 -2.84 18.31 19.32
CA LEU A 162 -1.73 17.35 19.41
C LEU A 162 -1.38 16.75 18.02
N ALA A 163 -2.36 16.66 17.12
CA ALA A 163 -2.18 16.10 15.78
C ALA A 163 -1.33 17.03 14.89
N SER A 164 -1.60 18.33 14.89
CA SER A 164 -0.80 19.31 14.16
C SER A 164 0.62 19.42 14.73
N ALA A 165 0.79 19.32 16.06
CA ALA A 165 2.12 19.27 16.69
C ALA A 165 2.93 18.03 16.24
N LYS A 166 2.28 16.85 16.14
CA LYS A 166 2.90 15.63 15.59
C LYS A 166 3.23 15.74 14.11
N ALA A 167 2.36 16.37 13.31
CA ALA A 167 2.63 16.62 11.90
C ALA A 167 3.84 17.57 11.72
N ALA A 168 3.88 18.65 12.50
CA ALA A 168 4.96 19.65 12.47
C ALA A 168 6.31 19.10 12.94
N SER A 169 6.33 18.24 13.97
CA SER A 169 7.56 17.62 14.48
C SER A 169 8.12 16.54 13.55
N SER A 170 7.34 16.09 12.56
CA SER A 170 7.72 15.01 11.66
C SER A 170 8.78 15.41 10.60
N GLY A 171 9.16 16.68 10.53
CA GLY A 171 10.12 17.21 9.55
C GLY A 171 9.56 17.34 8.12
N ILE A 172 8.39 16.77 7.84
CA ILE A 172 7.69 16.86 6.56
C ILE A 172 6.56 17.88 6.71
N ALA A 173 6.77 19.07 6.13
CA ALA A 173 6.02 20.30 6.40
C ALA A 173 4.55 20.36 5.90
N ALA A 174 4.00 19.28 5.33
CA ALA A 174 2.72 19.34 4.63
C ALA A 174 1.83 18.15 4.96
N SER A 175 0.51 18.33 4.89
CA SER A 175 -0.54 17.32 5.13
C SER A 175 -0.75 16.32 3.99
N TYR A 176 0.17 16.26 3.01
CA TYR A 176 0.05 15.34 1.87
C TYR A 176 0.71 13.99 2.11
N VAL A 177 0.40 13.04 1.23
CA VAL A 177 1.08 11.75 1.10
C VAL A 177 1.97 11.81 -0.14
N ASP A 178 3.23 11.36 -0.08
CA ASP A 178 4.08 11.27 -1.27
C ASP A 178 3.74 10.01 -2.08
N ILE A 179 3.59 8.87 -1.39
CA ILE A 179 3.25 7.57 -1.99
C ILE A 179 1.98 7.04 -1.32
N LEU A 180 0.91 6.86 -2.11
CA LEU A 180 -0.30 6.17 -1.69
C LEU A 180 -0.24 4.71 -2.16
N ILE A 181 -0.46 3.79 -1.24
CA ILE A 181 -0.58 2.35 -1.52
C ILE A 181 -2.01 1.93 -1.24
N THR A 182 -2.66 1.34 -2.22
CA THR A 182 -3.97 0.70 -2.03
C THR A 182 -3.94 -0.72 -2.57
N HIS A 183 -4.93 -1.53 -2.20
CA HIS A 183 -5.16 -2.78 -2.91
C HIS A 183 -5.99 -2.50 -4.17
N PHE A 184 -7.24 -2.05 -4.01
CA PHE A 184 -8.09 -1.61 -5.13
C PHE A 184 -7.64 -0.29 -5.76
N TRP A 185 -7.99 -0.10 -7.02
CA TRP A 185 -7.79 1.16 -7.74
C TRP A 185 -8.92 2.16 -7.46
N PRO A 186 -8.67 3.47 -7.43
CA PRO A 186 -9.74 4.47 -7.47
C PRO A 186 -10.35 4.49 -8.88
N PRO A 187 -11.68 4.42 -9.08
CA PRO A 187 -12.27 4.42 -10.42
C PRO A 187 -11.84 5.61 -11.30
N SER A 188 -11.55 6.76 -10.68
CA SER A 188 -11.02 7.94 -11.36
C SER A 188 -9.65 7.74 -12.01
N VAL A 189 -8.94 6.66 -11.70
CA VAL A 189 -7.64 6.35 -12.32
C VAL A 189 -7.76 6.22 -13.83
N ALA A 190 -8.86 5.68 -14.34
CA ALA A 190 -9.10 5.53 -15.78
C ALA A 190 -9.53 6.86 -16.44
N ARG A 191 -9.94 7.87 -15.67
CA ARG A 191 -10.49 9.11 -16.25
C ARG A 191 -9.41 9.93 -16.93
N LEU A 192 -9.73 10.37 -18.15
CA LEU A 192 -8.89 11.25 -18.98
C LEU A 192 -7.50 10.66 -19.30
N SER A 193 -7.33 9.35 -19.16
CA SER A 193 -6.13 8.66 -19.61
C SER A 193 -6.33 8.21 -21.05
N SER A 194 -5.33 8.45 -21.89
CA SER A 194 -5.29 7.89 -23.24
C SER A 194 -4.69 6.48 -23.26
N ASN A 195 -4.10 6.06 -22.13
CA ASN A 195 -3.42 4.79 -21.95
C ASN A 195 -4.27 3.76 -21.18
N ILE A 196 -5.60 3.79 -21.27
CA ILE A 196 -6.44 2.77 -20.61
C ILE A 196 -6.21 1.43 -21.30
N SER A 197 -5.50 0.52 -20.63
CA SER A 197 -5.64 -0.90 -20.91
C SER A 197 -6.89 -1.39 -20.19
N PRO A 198 -7.85 -2.02 -20.87
CA PRO A 198 -8.95 -2.66 -20.17
C PRO A 198 -8.37 -3.71 -19.22
N VAL A 199 -8.84 -3.73 -17.97
CA VAL A 199 -8.56 -4.85 -17.07
C VAL A 199 -9.28 -6.05 -17.66
N LEU A 200 -8.54 -7.05 -18.12
CA LEU A 200 -9.10 -8.22 -18.79
C LEU A 200 -9.15 -9.41 -17.84
N ASN A 201 -10.17 -10.26 -18.00
CA ASN A 201 -10.20 -11.58 -17.40
C ASN A 201 -9.40 -12.60 -18.23
N ALA A 202 -9.31 -13.85 -17.74
CA ALA A 202 -8.61 -14.94 -18.45
C ALA A 202 -9.12 -15.23 -19.87
N SER A 203 -10.36 -14.82 -20.20
CA SER A 203 -10.94 -14.97 -21.54
C SER A 203 -10.73 -13.75 -22.45
N GLY A 204 -9.96 -12.75 -22.01
CA GLY A 204 -9.70 -11.52 -22.76
C GLY A 204 -10.88 -10.54 -22.79
N LYS A 205 -11.89 -10.72 -21.91
CA LYS A 205 -13.03 -9.79 -21.78
C LYS A 205 -12.78 -8.76 -20.69
N PRO A 206 -13.29 -7.53 -20.83
CA PRO A 206 -13.24 -6.53 -19.77
C PRO A 206 -13.83 -7.09 -18.46
N LEU A 207 -13.06 -6.95 -17.39
CA LEU A 207 -13.44 -7.30 -16.04
C LEU A 207 -14.37 -6.21 -15.48
N ASP A 208 -15.34 -6.63 -14.67
CA ASP A 208 -16.22 -5.71 -13.97
C ASP A 208 -15.39 -4.75 -13.09
N PRO A 209 -15.62 -3.42 -13.15
CA PRO A 209 -14.95 -2.45 -12.28
C PRO A 209 -14.99 -2.80 -10.80
N THR A 210 -16.03 -3.47 -10.32
CA THR A 210 -16.15 -3.91 -8.91
C THR A 210 -15.07 -4.91 -8.49
N ALA A 211 -14.43 -5.60 -9.43
CA ALA A 211 -13.39 -6.59 -9.15
C ALA A 211 -11.97 -6.00 -9.07
N TRP A 212 -11.78 -4.73 -9.43
CA TRP A 212 -10.45 -4.10 -9.43
C TRP A 212 -10.47 -2.66 -8.91
N SER A 213 -11.63 -2.05 -8.70
CA SER A 213 -11.76 -0.67 -8.25
C SER A 213 -12.72 -0.53 -7.07
N ALA A 214 -12.50 0.52 -6.27
CA ALA A 214 -13.34 0.86 -5.12
C ALA A 214 -13.70 2.34 -5.14
N PRO A 215 -14.98 2.72 -5.39
CA PRO A 215 -15.42 4.11 -5.44
C PRO A 215 -15.04 4.99 -4.24
N PRO A 216 -15.04 4.51 -2.99
CA PRO A 216 -14.60 5.32 -1.84
C PRO A 216 -13.15 5.85 -1.97
N LEU A 217 -12.31 5.21 -2.78
CA LEU A 217 -10.92 5.63 -2.98
C LEU A 217 -10.78 6.91 -3.81
N ASP A 218 -11.78 7.30 -4.60
CA ASP A 218 -11.72 8.55 -5.38
C ASP A 218 -11.60 9.77 -4.47
N ALA A 219 -12.46 9.86 -3.45
CA ALA A 219 -12.44 10.97 -2.50
C ALA A 219 -11.17 10.95 -1.64
N LEU A 220 -10.71 9.76 -1.23
CA LEU A 220 -9.48 9.62 -0.45
C LEU A 220 -8.24 10.04 -1.24
N THR A 221 -8.11 9.56 -2.49
CA THR A 221 -7.00 9.91 -3.37
C THR A 221 -6.98 11.41 -3.66
N LEU A 222 -8.15 12.01 -3.88
CA LEU A 222 -8.27 13.45 -4.06
C LEU A 222 -7.91 14.25 -2.80
N GLY A 223 -8.23 13.71 -1.61
CA GLY A 223 -7.92 14.35 -0.33
C GLY A 223 -6.42 14.38 -0.02
N CYS A 224 -5.71 13.26 -0.23
CA CYS A 224 -4.29 13.16 0.08
C CYS A 224 -3.35 13.59 -1.05
N LYS A 225 -3.87 13.74 -2.29
CA LYS A 225 -3.17 14.25 -3.48
C LYS A 225 -1.78 13.62 -3.67
N PRO A 226 -1.70 12.28 -3.78
CA PRO A 226 -0.42 11.60 -3.78
C PRO A 226 0.38 11.94 -5.04
N ARG A 227 1.72 11.91 -4.94
CA ARG A 227 2.59 12.02 -6.12
C ARG A 227 2.63 10.72 -6.89
N TYR A 228 2.65 9.61 -6.16
CA TYR A 228 2.61 8.25 -6.70
C TYR A 228 1.48 7.47 -6.04
N HIS A 229 0.71 6.74 -6.83
CA HIS A 229 -0.32 5.83 -6.35
C HIS A 229 -0.05 4.45 -6.93
N PHE A 230 0.24 3.48 -6.07
CA PHE A 230 0.41 2.08 -6.44
C PHE A 230 -0.78 1.26 -5.93
N ALA A 231 -1.31 0.39 -6.80
CA ALA A 231 -2.39 -0.53 -6.49
C ALA A 231 -2.08 -1.93 -7.01
N SER A 232 -2.60 -2.97 -6.35
CA SER A 232 -2.31 -4.38 -6.64
C SER A 232 -3.47 -5.17 -7.21
N ALA A 233 -4.71 -4.67 -7.10
CA ALA A 233 -5.89 -5.41 -7.50
C ALA A 233 -6.09 -5.49 -9.02
N GLY A 234 -6.92 -6.46 -9.42
CA GLY A 234 -7.31 -6.73 -10.80
C GLY A 234 -6.39 -7.72 -11.54
N GLY A 235 -5.24 -8.09 -10.96
CA GLY A 235 -4.31 -9.06 -11.54
C GLY A 235 -4.76 -10.53 -11.45
N SER A 236 -6.01 -10.80 -11.08
CA SER A 236 -6.59 -12.13 -10.98
C SER A 236 -7.80 -12.25 -11.89
N PRO A 237 -7.92 -13.33 -12.70
CA PRO A 237 -7.01 -14.48 -12.78
C PRO A 237 -5.73 -14.22 -13.61
N SER A 238 -5.65 -13.10 -14.34
CA SER A 238 -4.53 -12.75 -15.20
C SER A 238 -3.83 -11.49 -14.70
N SER A 239 -2.53 -11.58 -14.46
CA SER A 239 -1.74 -10.42 -14.08
C SER A 239 -1.68 -9.42 -15.24
N PHE A 240 -1.79 -8.14 -14.91
CA PHE A 240 -1.56 -7.06 -15.85
C PHE A 240 -0.72 -5.99 -15.17
N PHE A 241 0.03 -5.26 -15.99
CA PHE A 241 0.70 -4.04 -15.57
C PHE A 241 0.06 -2.88 -16.32
N TRP A 242 -0.23 -1.81 -15.58
CA TRP A 242 -0.82 -0.63 -16.15
C TRP A 242 -0.26 0.61 -15.49
N GLU A 243 0.06 1.61 -16.32
CA GLU A 243 0.49 2.93 -15.89
C GLU A 243 -0.30 3.98 -16.68
N ARG A 244 -0.75 5.02 -15.97
CA ARG A 244 -1.39 6.19 -16.58
C ARG A 244 -0.41 7.35 -16.65
N GLU A 245 -0.78 8.35 -17.45
CA GLU A 245 -0.08 9.62 -17.50
C GLU A 245 -0.15 10.34 -16.13
N PRO A 246 0.88 11.16 -15.77
CA PRO A 246 0.93 11.84 -14.48
C PRO A 246 -0.30 12.70 -14.17
N SER A 247 -0.82 12.58 -12.95
CA SER A 247 -1.88 13.45 -12.43
C SER A 247 -1.32 14.84 -12.11
N VAL A 248 -1.94 15.88 -12.66
CA VAL A 248 -1.62 17.27 -12.29
C VAL A 248 -2.66 17.76 -11.29
N TRP A 249 -2.24 17.95 -10.04
CA TRP A 249 -3.07 18.61 -9.03
C TRP A 249 -3.07 20.11 -9.32
N ARG A 250 -4.24 20.71 -9.64
CA ARG A 250 -4.33 22.13 -10.12
C ARG A 250 -3.66 23.17 -9.22
N GLU A 251 -3.60 22.92 -7.91
CA GLU A 251 -2.94 23.80 -6.93
C GLU A 251 -1.40 23.69 -6.96
N TRP A 252 -0.84 22.63 -7.56
CA TRP A 252 0.61 22.43 -7.70
C TRP A 252 1.24 23.37 -8.73
N SER A 253 0.46 23.80 -9.72
CA SER A 253 0.91 24.63 -10.85
C SER A 253 1.50 25.99 -10.43
N ALA A 254 1.14 26.51 -9.26
CA ALA A 254 1.58 27.83 -8.81
C ALA A 254 2.83 27.82 -7.92
N ALA A 255 3.19 26.68 -7.31
CA ALA A 255 4.19 26.66 -6.22
C ALA A 255 5.41 25.75 -6.46
N ARG A 256 5.43 24.92 -7.51
CA ARG A 256 6.50 23.93 -7.71
C ARG A 256 7.01 23.94 -9.16
N SER A 257 7.75 25.00 -9.47
CA SER A 257 8.70 25.02 -10.58
C SER A 257 9.76 23.95 -10.34
N TRP A 258 9.85 22.96 -11.22
CA TRP A 258 10.94 22.01 -11.24
C TRP A 258 12.27 22.75 -11.47
N ARG A 259 13.17 22.68 -10.49
CA ARG A 259 14.61 22.82 -10.64
C ARG A 259 15.29 21.78 -9.75
#